data_AF-A0AAN4DCD0-F1
#
_entry.id   AF-A0AAN4DCD0-F1
#
_cell.length_a   1.000
_cell.length_b   1.000
_cell.length_c   1.000
_cell.angle_alpha   90.00
_cell.angle_beta   90.00
_cell.angle_gamma   90.00
#
_symmetry.space_group_name_H-M   'P 1'
#
loop_
_entity.id
_entity.type
_entity.pdbx_description
1 polymer ?
#
loop_
_entity_poly.entity_id
_entity_poly.type
_entity_poly.pdbx_seq_one_letter_code
_entity_poly.pdbx_strand_id
1 'polypeptide(L)'
;MKLKYPGLTDSGKTRTKFMRGDIYRDQYGGTVMIKGVEERRVTYHREGYEYDCVMPVYQFRRDFSLVQAAPRSKPTSREKARANIQEIKKMLNVFRGKK
;
A
#
# COMPACT_ATOMS: atom_id res chain seq x y z
N MET A 1 0.96 -33.84 21.36
CA MET A 1 1.13 -33.53 19.92
C MET A 1 0.97 -32.03 19.73
N LYS A 2 1.93 -31.34 19.10
CA LYS A 2 1.83 -29.89 18.83
C LYS A 2 0.88 -29.66 17.66
N LEU A 3 -0.23 -28.96 17.91
CA LEU A 3 -1.13 -28.46 16.86
C LEU A 3 -0.35 -27.43 16.01
N LYS A 4 0.04 -27.83 14.80
CA LYS A 4 0.58 -26.89 13.80
C LYS A 4 -0.61 -26.23 13.13
N TYR A 5 -0.90 -24.97 13.47
CA TYR A 5 -1.87 -24.16 12.74
C TYR A 5 -1.25 -23.75 11.40
N PRO A 6 -1.63 -24.37 10.26
CA PRO A 6 -0.97 -24.11 8.97
C PRO A 6 -1.34 -22.74 8.39
N GLY A 7 -2.28 -22.02 9.01
CA GLY A 7 -2.87 -20.81 8.48
C GLY A 7 -2.36 -19.49 9.06
N LEU A 8 -1.42 -19.48 10.01
CA LEU A 8 -0.95 -18.22 10.62
C LEU A 8 0.14 -17.50 9.81
N THR A 9 0.72 -18.16 8.81
CA THR A 9 1.77 -17.61 7.94
C THR A 9 1.31 -17.25 6.53
N ASP A 10 0.00 -17.30 6.25
CA ASP A 10 -0.54 -16.58 5.10
C ASP A 10 -0.96 -15.18 5.55
N SER A 11 0.01 -14.40 6.03
CA SER A 11 -0.13 -12.94 6.00
C SER A 11 0.01 -12.52 4.53
N GLY A 12 -0.96 -12.89 3.70
CA GLY A 12 -1.04 -12.46 2.31
C GLY A 12 -0.91 -10.94 2.34
N LYS A 13 0.28 -10.46 1.93
CA LYS A 13 0.66 -9.04 1.97
C LYS A 13 -0.52 -8.25 1.44
N THR A 14 -1.20 -7.48 2.30
CA THR A 14 -2.45 -6.79 1.96
C THR A 14 -2.23 -6.12 0.62
N ARG A 15 -2.93 -6.61 -0.42
CA ARG A 15 -2.60 -6.32 -1.81
C ARG A 15 -2.65 -4.79 -1.97
N THR A 16 -1.49 -4.18 -2.18
CA THR A 16 -1.35 -2.73 -2.16
C THR A 16 -2.33 -2.12 -3.16
N LYS A 17 -3.22 -1.24 -2.68
CA LYS A 17 -4.13 -0.49 -3.54
C LYS A 17 -3.30 0.42 -4.45
N PHE A 18 -3.58 0.38 -5.75
CA PHE A 18 -2.99 1.31 -6.71
C PHE A 18 -3.30 2.75 -6.31
N MET A 19 -2.30 3.62 -6.36
CA MET A 19 -2.45 5.04 -6.03
C MET A 19 -1.92 5.89 -7.18
N ARG A 20 -2.54 7.05 -7.39
CA ARG A 20 -2.04 8.06 -8.33
C ARG A 20 -0.62 8.44 -7.93
N GLY A 21 0.28 8.46 -8.91
CA GLY A 21 1.70 8.71 -8.74
C GLY A 21 2.55 7.47 -8.45
N ASP A 22 1.96 6.29 -8.25
CA ASP A 22 2.75 5.06 -8.20
C ASP A 22 3.43 4.83 -9.55
N ILE A 23 4.69 4.40 -9.53
CA ILE A 23 5.48 4.04 -10.71
C ILE A 23 5.59 2.52 -10.78
N TYR A 24 5.22 1.98 -11.93
CA TYR A 24 5.25 0.56 -12.25
C TYR A 24 6.18 0.30 -13.44
N ARG A 25 6.64 -0.94 -13.58
CA ARG A 25 7.45 -1.40 -14.72
C ARG A 25 6.78 -2.61 -15.37
N ASP A 26 6.74 -2.63 -16.69
CA ASP A 26 6.25 -3.78 -17.45
C ASP A 26 7.32 -4.85 -17.68
N GLN A 27 6.91 -5.97 -18.27
CA GLN A 27 7.79 -7.09 -18.64
C GLN A 27 8.85 -6.75 -19.69
N TYR A 28 8.68 -5.67 -20.46
CA TYR A 28 9.63 -5.20 -21.47
C TYR A 28 10.63 -4.18 -20.90
N GLY A 29 10.49 -3.84 -19.63
CA GLY A 29 11.35 -2.92 -18.92
C GLY A 29 10.90 -1.46 -18.94
N GLY A 30 9.79 -1.14 -19.62
CA GLY A 30 9.22 0.22 -19.69
C GLY A 30 8.51 0.61 -18.40
N THR A 31 8.63 1.88 -18.01
CA THR A 31 7.99 2.42 -16.81
C THR A 31 6.71 3.16 -17.13
N VAL A 32 5.76 3.10 -16.20
CA VAL A 32 4.47 3.79 -16.30
C VAL A 32 4.11 4.42 -14.96
N MET A 33 3.43 5.57 -15.01
CA MET A 33 2.96 6.27 -13.83
C MET A 33 1.44 6.21 -13.76
N ILE A 34 0.89 5.80 -12.62
CA ILE A 34 -0.56 5.77 -12.40
C ILE A 34 -1.11 7.21 -12.34
N LYS A 35 -2.11 7.50 -13.17
CA LYS A 35 -2.80 8.80 -13.25
C LYS A 35 -4.16 8.75 -12.55
N GLY A 36 -4.81 7.59 -12.57
CA GLY A 36 -6.12 7.38 -11.96
C GLY A 36 -6.41 5.90 -11.76
N VAL A 37 -7.27 5.62 -10.77
CA VAL A 37 -7.77 4.27 -10.49
C VAL A 37 -9.26 4.40 -10.24
N GLU A 38 -10.02 3.80 -11.14
CA GLU A 38 -11.47 3.64 -11.03
C GLU A 38 -11.77 2.17 -10.73
N GLU A 39 -13.01 1.85 -10.36
CA GLU A 39 -13.41 0.57 -9.76
C GLU A 39 -12.73 -0.66 -10.40
N ARG A 40 -12.73 -0.74 -11.73
CA ARG A 40 -12.14 -1.87 -12.49
C ARG A 40 -11.07 -1.46 -13.49
N ARG A 41 -10.67 -0.19 -13.52
CA ARG A 41 -9.75 0.36 -14.53
C ARG A 41 -8.62 1.16 -13.89
N VAL A 42 -7.44 1.06 -14.49
CA VAL A 42 -6.25 1.83 -14.14
C VAL A 42 -5.92 2.70 -15.34
N THR A 43 -5.79 4.00 -15.11
CA THR A 43 -5.31 4.96 -16.08
C THR A 43 -3.85 5.28 -15.76
N TYR A 44 -2.96 5.14 -16.73
CA TYR A 44 -1.53 5.38 -16.55
C TYR A 44 -0.90 6.08 -17.75
N HIS A 45 0.17 6.81 -17.49
CA HIS A 45 1.00 7.42 -18.53
C HIS A 45 2.23 6.55 -18.79
N ARG A 46 2.61 6.40 -20.06
CA ARG A 46 3.82 5.70 -20.51
C ARG A 46 4.69 6.68 -21.28
N GLU A 47 5.97 6.72 -20.96
CA GLU A 47 6.92 7.57 -21.67
C GLU A 47 6.93 7.24 -23.18
N GLY A 48 6.91 8.28 -24.02
CA GLY A 48 6.87 8.16 -25.48
C GLY A 48 5.46 8.03 -26.08
N TYR A 49 4.40 8.09 -25.27
CA TYR A 49 3.01 8.08 -25.74
C TYR A 49 2.38 9.45 -25.47
N GLU A 50 1.66 9.99 -26.45
CA GLU A 50 0.97 11.28 -26.33
C GLU A 50 -0.21 11.23 -25.34
N TYR A 51 -0.88 10.08 -25.27
CA TYR A 51 -2.11 9.90 -24.50
C TYR A 51 -1.94 8.91 -23.34
N ASP A 52 -2.73 9.11 -22.29
CA ASP A 52 -2.84 8.17 -21.18
C ASP A 52 -3.55 6.87 -21.63
N CYS A 53 -3.05 5.74 -21.14
CA CYS A 53 -3.61 4.41 -21.39
C CYS A 53 -4.60 4.02 -20.30
N VAL A 54 -5.67 3.32 -20.67
CA VAL A 54 -6.65 2.76 -19.73
C VAL A 54 -6.66 1.25 -19.85
N MET A 55 -6.47 0.55 -18.73
CA MET A 55 -6.38 -0.91 -18.69
C MET A 55 -7.22 -1.48 -17.53
N PRO A 56 -7.83 -2.67 -17.68
CA PRO A 56 -8.44 -3.35 -16.55
C PRO A 56 -7.45 -3.61 -15.42
N VAL A 57 -7.91 -3.45 -14.17
CA VAL A 57 -7.11 -3.67 -12.95
C VAL A 57 -6.45 -5.05 -12.93
N TYR A 58 -7.17 -6.10 -13.37
CA TYR A 58 -6.65 -7.47 -13.37
C TYR A 58 -5.46 -7.62 -14.32
N GLN A 59 -5.53 -7.00 -15.49
CA GLN A 59 -4.50 -7.09 -16.52
C GLN A 59 -3.27 -6.30 -16.08
N PHE A 60 -3.48 -5.08 -15.57
CA PHE A 60 -2.40 -4.25 -15.05
C PHE A 60 -1.63 -4.97 -13.93
N ARG A 61 -2.34 -5.67 -13.02
CA ARG A 61 -1.70 -6.46 -11.95
C ARG A 61 -0.84 -7.62 -12.45
N ARG A 62 -1.20 -8.21 -13.59
CA ARG A 62 -0.49 -9.35 -14.17
C ARG A 62 0.77 -8.89 -14.90
N ASP A 63 0.66 -7.78 -15.63
CA ASP A 63 1.66 -7.38 -16.61
C ASP A 63 2.68 -6.37 -16.05
N PHE A 64 2.43 -5.80 -14.87
CA PHE A 64 3.25 -4.74 -14.27
C PHE A 64 3.65 -5.02 -12.81
N SER A 65 4.85 -4.59 -12.43
CA SER A 65 5.39 -4.66 -11.07
C SER A 65 5.67 -3.27 -10.48
N LEU A 66 5.37 -3.07 -9.20
CA LEU A 66 5.59 -1.79 -8.51
C LEU A 66 7.09 -1.50 -8.37
N VAL A 67 7.52 -0.31 -8.82
CA VAL A 67 8.89 0.20 -8.67
C VAL A 67 8.96 1.22 -7.54
N GLN A 68 8.05 2.20 -7.56
CA GLN A 68 8.02 3.27 -6.57
C GLN A 68 6.59 3.54 -6.15
N ALA A 69 6.34 3.49 -4.84
CA ALA A 69 5.05 3.91 -4.30
C ALA A 69 5.01 5.43 -4.17
N ALA A 70 3.88 6.03 -4.53
CA ALA A 70 3.59 7.41 -4.22
C ALA A 70 3.69 7.64 -2.70
N PRO A 71 4.09 8.84 -2.25
CA PRO A 71 4.05 9.18 -0.83
C PRO A 71 2.62 9.01 -0.31
N ARG A 72 2.39 7.96 0.48
CA ARG A 72 1.16 7.87 1.28
C ARG A 72 1.19 8.99 2.31
N SER A 73 0.04 9.53 2.69
CA SER A 73 -0.09 10.49 3.81
C SER A 73 0.85 10.02 4.92
N LYS A 74 1.85 10.85 5.25
CA LYS A 74 3.00 10.42 6.04
C LYS A 74 2.50 9.60 7.23
N PRO A 75 3.00 8.37 7.47
CA PRO A 75 2.84 7.83 8.80
C PRO A 75 3.42 8.88 9.74
N THR A 76 2.62 9.31 10.71
CA THR A 76 3.09 9.98 11.92
C THR A 76 4.48 9.41 12.23
N SER A 77 5.53 10.24 12.23
CA SER A 77 6.93 9.75 12.31
C SER A 77 7.04 8.65 13.37
N ARG A 78 7.91 7.65 13.20
CA ARG A 78 8.00 6.52 14.14
C ARG A 78 8.06 6.99 15.61
N GLU A 79 8.70 8.14 15.84
CA GLU A 79 8.73 8.86 17.11
C GLU A 79 7.37 9.42 17.53
N LYS A 80 6.67 10.15 16.67
CA LYS A 80 5.34 10.69 16.96
C LYS A 80 4.31 9.56 17.15
N ALA A 81 4.45 8.42 16.46
CA ALA A 81 3.65 7.22 16.71
C ALA A 81 3.95 6.61 18.08
N ARG A 82 5.24 6.52 18.47
CA ARG A 82 5.66 6.08 19.81
C ARG A 82 5.16 7.00 20.91
N ALA A 83 5.22 8.32 20.70
CA ALA A 83 4.72 9.32 21.63
C ALA A 83 3.21 9.13 21.86
N ASN A 84 2.42 9.03 20.79
CA ASN A 84 0.98 8.77 20.89
C ASN A 84 0.69 7.45 21.64
N ILE A 85 1.44 6.38 21.38
CA ILE A 85 1.28 5.10 22.10
C ILE A 85 1.59 5.24 23.58
N GLN A 86 2.66 5.97 23.95
CA GLN A 86 3.01 6.22 25.35
C GLN A 86 1.94 7.05 26.06
N GLU A 87 1.36 8.04 25.38
CA GLU A 87 0.31 8.89 25.92
C GLU A 87 -0.97 8.10 26.21
N ILE A 88 -1.39 7.24 25.27
CA ILE A 88 -2.52 6.31 25.47
C ILE A 88 -2.25 5.37 26.66
N LYS A 89 -1.02 4.83 26.78
CA LYS A 89 -0.64 3.97 27.92
C LYS A 89 -0.71 4.71 29.26
N LYS A 90 -0.27 5.96 29.32
CA LYS A 90 -0.37 6.79 30.54
C LYS A 90 -1.83 6.99 30.93
N MET A 91 -2.69 7.37 29.99
CA MET A 91 -4.12 7.56 30.25
C MET A 91 -4.78 6.27 30.79
N LEU A 92 -4.50 5.11 30.19
CA LEU A 92 -5.04 3.82 30.65
C LEU A 92 -4.57 3.45 32.05
N ASN A 93 -3.32 3.74 32.41
CA ASN A 93 -2.79 3.48 33.74
C ASN A 93 -3.43 4.38 34.81
N VAL A 94 -3.68 5.65 34.49
CA VAL A 94 -4.41 6.58 35.38
C VAL A 94 -5.83 6.09 35.65
N PHE A 95 -6.52 5.56 34.64
CA PHE A 95 -7.84 4.95 34.82
C PHE A 95 -7.81 3.68 35.68
N ARG A 96 -6.76 2.86 35.58
CA ARG A 96 -6.62 1.61 36.35
C ARG A 96 -6.19 1.80 37.81
N GLY A 97 -5.50 2.89 38.13
CA GLY A 97 -5.05 3.21 39.49
C GLY A 97 -6.11 3.86 40.39
N LYS A 98 -7.29 4.19 39.86
CA LYS A 98 -8.46 4.60 40.65
C LYS A 98 -9.28 3.36 41.04
N LYS A 99 -8.81 2.62 42.04
CA LYS A 99 -9.60 1.63 42.79
C LYS A 99 -9.28 1.76 44.26
#